data_AF-A0A2P8B5E7-F1
#
_entry.id   AF-A0A2P8B5E7-F1
#
_cell.length_a   1.000
_cell.length_b   1.000
_cell.length_c   1.000
_cell.angle_alpha   90.00
_cell.angle_beta   90.00
_cell.angle_gamma   90.00
#
_symmetry.space_group_name_H-M   'P 1'
#
loop_
_entity.id
_entity.type
_entity.pdbx_description
1 polymer ?
#
loop_
_entity_poly.entity_id
_entity_poly.type
_entity_poly.pdbx_seq_one_letter_code
_entity_poly.pdbx_strand_id
1 'polypeptide(L)'
;MALDEFVEITRAVRALLASARPLVPADLRGADVDPAGVPDVVVDPSLATRADTAAGLLDQLGADLASADPAVLRAALTLAAGIGVAGAYAGPAATDETVLARTRTVRTEVASRLAALNALTTEAGADPEQIRDHHVARLRAVFGANFRVLPRFTLGRPAELSTALAGSTAVQGGNRHAVVDWLADAALVRPGVQRLDTVRRYTGAVRPEQVATLRVAQLPYQSDDRWLALKLAGKRPDTSRLSVVVDAPAGFDPAMQVCGLVVDEWVEVLPDEVQTTGLAFHAESPGQAAPQAILLAVPADNAPTWTRDALERTLVETLELAPMRAVDVATLGEVGQFLPALYFPMNVDGATGATDFTRTVSAG
;
A
#
# COMPACT_ATOMS: atom_id res chain seq x y z
N MET A 1 8.25 28.18 -4.19
CA MET A 1 7.50 27.18 -3.43
C MET A 1 6.74 27.91 -2.35
N ALA A 2 5.42 27.83 -2.38
CA ALA A 2 4.56 28.40 -1.36
C ALA A 2 4.59 27.53 -0.07
N LEU A 3 4.08 28.07 1.05
CA LEU A 3 4.16 27.40 2.36
C LEU A 3 3.33 26.10 2.38
N ASP A 4 2.15 26.12 1.78
CA ASP A 4 1.26 24.98 1.60
C ASP A 4 1.93 23.87 0.77
N GLU A 5 2.58 24.21 -0.34
CA GLU A 5 3.37 23.26 -1.14
C GLU A 5 4.50 22.62 -0.31
N PHE A 6 5.23 23.44 0.46
CA PHE A 6 6.30 22.95 1.32
C PHE A 6 5.79 21.99 2.40
N VAL A 7 4.67 22.33 3.04
CA VAL A 7 4.03 21.49 4.07
C VAL A 7 3.55 20.17 3.47
N GLU A 8 2.94 20.20 2.29
CA GLU A 8 2.46 19.00 1.61
C GLU A 8 3.62 18.06 1.22
N ILE A 9 4.68 18.60 0.62
CA ILE A 9 5.87 17.83 0.26
C ILE A 9 6.51 17.21 1.52
N THR A 10 6.64 18.00 2.58
CA THR A 10 7.20 17.52 3.86
C THR A 10 6.32 16.43 4.48
N ARG A 11 4.99 16.57 4.39
CA ARG A 11 4.04 15.56 4.86
C ARG A 11 4.19 14.25 4.09
N ALA A 12 4.30 14.30 2.76
CA ALA A 12 4.49 13.12 1.92
C ALA A 12 5.82 12.42 2.18
N VAL A 13 6.93 13.17 2.27
CA VAL A 13 8.25 12.62 2.63
C VAL A 13 8.21 11.98 4.02
N ARG A 14 7.60 12.65 5.01
CA ARG A 14 7.45 12.09 6.35
C ARG A 14 6.63 10.80 6.33
N ALA A 15 5.54 10.74 5.58
CA ALA A 15 4.71 9.54 5.47
C ALA A 15 5.48 8.37 4.87
N LEU A 16 6.28 8.61 3.82
CA LEU A 16 7.16 7.61 3.23
C LEU A 16 8.17 7.09 4.27
N LEU A 17 8.98 7.98 4.86
CA LEU A 17 10.04 7.62 5.82
C LEU A 17 9.49 6.95 7.08
N ALA A 18 8.34 7.39 7.58
CA ALA A 18 7.73 6.82 8.78
C ALA A 18 7.20 5.39 8.54
N SER A 19 6.78 5.07 7.31
CA SER A 19 6.26 3.75 6.96
C SER A 19 7.31 2.75 6.48
N ALA A 20 8.43 3.25 5.95
CA ALA A 20 9.50 2.41 5.45
C ALA A 20 10.33 1.80 6.58
N ARG A 21 10.90 0.62 6.34
CA ARG A 21 11.88 0.00 7.24
C ARG A 21 13.30 0.17 6.69
N PRO A 22 14.33 0.18 7.55
CA PRO A 22 15.71 0.11 7.09
C PRO A 22 15.93 -1.14 6.24
N LEU A 23 16.69 -0.98 5.16
CA LEU A 23 17.21 -2.07 4.36
C LEU A 23 18.16 -2.90 5.21
N VAL A 24 17.98 -4.21 5.20
CA VAL A 24 18.88 -5.18 5.82
C VAL A 24 19.53 -6.03 4.73
N PRO A 25 20.69 -6.64 5.00
CA PRO A 25 21.39 -7.43 4.00
C PRO A 25 20.57 -8.60 3.43
N ALA A 26 19.66 -9.17 4.23
CA ALA A 26 18.80 -10.26 3.80
C ALA A 26 17.87 -9.85 2.64
N ASP A 27 17.52 -8.57 2.53
CA ASP A 27 16.62 -8.04 1.48
C ASP A 27 17.24 -8.08 0.09
N LEU A 28 18.58 -8.16 0.01
CA LEU A 28 19.34 -8.17 -1.24
C LEU A 28 19.98 -9.53 -1.53
N ARG A 29 19.58 -10.59 -0.81
CA ARG A 29 20.03 -11.95 -1.08
C ARG A 29 19.18 -12.59 -2.18
N GLY A 30 19.83 -13.14 -3.22
CA GLY A 30 19.15 -13.89 -4.26
C GLY A 30 18.29 -15.04 -3.70
N ALA A 31 17.22 -15.37 -4.42
CA ALA A 31 16.27 -16.42 -3.99
C ALA A 31 16.85 -17.85 -4.06
N ASP A 32 18.00 -18.00 -4.71
CA ASP A 32 18.77 -19.23 -4.90
C ASP A 32 19.78 -19.50 -3.77
N VAL A 33 19.85 -18.61 -2.78
CA VAL A 33 20.88 -18.62 -1.74
C VAL A 33 20.39 -19.30 -0.47
N ASP A 34 21.13 -20.29 0.02
CA ASP A 34 20.87 -20.92 1.31
C ASP A 34 21.06 -19.90 2.44
N PRO A 35 20.03 -19.62 3.27
CA PRO A 35 20.13 -18.72 4.41
C PRO A 35 21.14 -19.16 5.47
N ALA A 36 21.55 -20.43 5.50
CA ALA A 36 22.55 -20.97 6.43
C ALA A 36 24.01 -20.71 6.00
N GLY A 37 24.25 -20.27 4.76
CA GLY A 37 25.59 -20.00 4.23
C GLY A 37 26.10 -18.60 4.59
N VAL A 38 26.88 -18.51 5.68
CA VAL A 38 27.81 -17.44 6.12
C VAL A 38 27.33 -15.97 5.99
N PRO A 39 27.38 -15.17 7.08
CA PRO A 39 27.02 -13.76 7.03
C PRO A 39 28.14 -12.94 6.37
N ASP A 40 28.07 -12.73 5.05
CA ASP A 40 28.99 -11.83 4.35
C ASP A 40 28.60 -10.35 4.53
N VAL A 41 28.43 -9.94 5.77
CA VAL A 41 28.05 -8.57 6.10
C VAL A 41 28.98 -8.04 7.17
N VAL A 42 29.85 -7.12 6.76
CA VAL A 42 30.53 -6.25 7.70
C VAL A 42 29.57 -5.12 8.04
N VAL A 43 29.00 -5.18 9.24
CA VAL A 43 28.24 -4.06 9.81
C VAL A 43 29.22 -2.90 10.05
N ASP A 44 28.84 -1.71 9.58
CA ASP A 44 29.69 -0.52 9.60
C ASP A 44 30.13 -0.12 11.03
N PRO A 45 31.44 -0.04 11.33
CA PRO A 45 31.94 0.40 12.63
C PRO A 45 31.57 1.86 12.93
N SER A 46 31.21 2.68 11.92
CA SER A 46 30.82 4.07 12.13
C SER A 46 29.52 4.20 12.93
N LEU A 47 28.69 3.15 13.02
CA LEU A 47 27.43 3.20 13.77
C LEU A 47 27.68 3.49 15.26
N ALA A 48 28.69 2.86 15.85
CA ALA A 48 29.09 3.10 17.24
C ALA A 48 29.55 4.55 17.42
N THR A 49 30.46 5.03 16.58
CA THR A 49 30.98 6.41 16.62
C THR A 49 29.86 7.45 16.45
N ARG A 50 28.89 7.20 15.57
CA ARG A 50 27.72 8.06 15.38
C ARG A 50 26.83 8.07 16.62
N ALA A 51 26.62 6.92 17.25
CA ALA A 51 25.86 6.82 18.50
C ALA A 51 26.58 7.54 19.66
N ASP A 52 27.91 7.42 19.75
CA ASP A 52 28.72 8.13 20.75
C ASP A 52 28.68 9.65 20.54
N THR A 53 28.80 10.10 19.30
CA THR A 53 28.68 11.52 18.94
C THR A 53 27.30 12.07 19.29
N ALA A 54 26.23 11.31 19.00
CA ALA A 54 24.87 11.70 19.32
C ALA A 54 24.60 11.73 20.83
N ALA A 55 25.16 10.76 21.58
CA ALA A 55 25.10 10.74 23.03
C ALA A 55 25.80 11.96 23.65
N GLY A 56 27.04 12.24 23.24
CA GLY A 56 27.77 13.41 23.71
C GLY A 56 27.09 14.75 23.37
N LEU A 57 26.43 14.83 22.21
CA LEU A 57 25.61 15.99 21.84
C LEU A 57 24.41 16.15 22.80
N LEU A 58 23.73 15.06 23.16
CA LEU A 58 22.60 15.10 24.09
C LEU A 58 23.05 15.47 25.51
N ASP A 59 24.20 14.96 25.97
CA ASP A 59 24.80 15.33 27.25
C ASP A 59 25.16 16.82 27.28
N GLN A 60 25.83 17.34 26.25
CA GLN A 60 26.18 18.75 26.14
C GLN A 60 24.92 19.62 26.11
N LEU A 61 23.89 19.21 25.37
CA LEU A 61 22.61 19.89 25.34
C LEU A 61 21.96 19.95 26.73
N GLY A 62 22.03 18.85 27.50
CA GLY A 62 21.56 18.82 28.88
C GLY A 62 22.29 19.83 29.77
N ALA A 63 23.61 19.95 29.63
CA ALA A 63 24.42 20.94 30.34
C ALA A 63 24.09 22.38 29.93
N ASP A 64 23.98 22.65 28.63
CA ASP A 64 23.66 23.99 28.10
C ASP A 64 22.27 24.46 28.56
N LEU A 65 21.29 23.55 28.60
CA LEU A 65 19.94 23.84 29.10
C LEU A 65 19.89 24.14 30.61
N ALA A 66 20.96 23.88 31.37
CA ALA A 66 21.09 24.29 32.77
C ALA A 66 21.68 25.70 32.94
N SER A 67 22.17 26.33 31.87
CA SER A 67 22.72 27.68 31.91
C SER A 67 21.67 28.74 32.27
N ALA A 68 22.13 29.82 32.89
CA ALA A 68 21.34 31.04 33.12
C ALA A 68 21.48 32.07 31.98
N ASP A 69 22.43 31.87 31.06
CA ASP A 69 22.68 32.78 29.95
C ASP A 69 21.65 32.58 28.81
N PRO A 70 20.82 33.60 28.48
CA PRO A 70 19.85 33.52 27.39
C PRO A 70 20.47 33.22 26.02
N ALA A 71 21.74 33.59 25.77
CA ALA A 71 22.41 33.26 24.51
C ALA A 71 22.69 31.76 24.38
N VAL A 72 23.18 31.14 25.46
CA VAL A 72 23.39 29.68 25.54
C VAL A 72 22.05 28.94 25.40
N LEU A 73 21.01 29.40 26.10
CA LEU A 73 19.69 28.78 26.03
C LEU A 73 19.07 28.86 24.62
N ARG A 74 19.25 29.97 23.88
CA ARG A 74 18.78 30.07 22.50
C ARG A 74 19.47 29.06 21.57
N ALA A 75 20.78 28.90 21.71
CA ALA A 75 21.54 27.91 20.94
C ALA A 75 21.08 26.48 21.29
N ALA A 76 20.94 26.18 22.58
CA ALA A 76 20.47 24.90 23.09
C ALA A 76 19.04 24.56 22.59
N LEU A 77 18.12 25.51 22.64
CA LEU A 77 16.75 25.34 22.11
C LEU A 77 16.73 25.08 20.60
N THR A 78 17.62 25.72 19.85
CA THR A 78 17.77 25.49 18.41
C THR A 78 18.29 24.09 18.14
N LEU A 79 19.30 23.64 18.90
CA LEU A 79 19.83 22.28 18.82
C LEU A 79 18.78 21.23 19.21
N ALA A 80 18.04 21.45 20.29
CA ALA A 80 16.94 20.60 20.74
C ALA A 80 15.86 20.45 19.66
N ALA A 81 15.51 21.55 18.98
CA ALA A 81 14.61 21.49 17.82
C ALA A 81 15.20 20.67 16.67
N GLY A 82 16.50 20.82 16.40
CA GLY A 82 17.22 20.07 15.37
C GLY A 82 17.25 18.55 15.60
N ILE A 83 17.25 18.11 16.86
CA ILE A 83 17.15 16.68 17.22
C ILE A 83 15.71 16.20 17.45
N GLY A 84 14.70 17.01 17.09
CA GLY A 84 13.30 16.62 17.10
C GLY A 84 12.58 16.78 18.44
N VAL A 85 13.02 17.68 19.32
CA VAL A 85 12.22 18.08 20.50
C VAL A 85 11.14 19.07 20.07
N ALA A 86 9.88 18.63 20.12
CA ALA A 86 8.74 19.44 19.72
C ALA A 86 8.61 20.70 20.60
N GLY A 87 8.35 21.85 19.97
CA GLY A 87 8.18 23.13 20.68
C GLY A 87 9.47 23.77 21.19
N ALA A 88 10.64 23.19 20.93
CA ALA A 88 11.92 23.76 21.34
C ALA A 88 12.29 25.04 20.58
N TYR A 89 11.95 25.14 19.30
CA TYR A 89 12.28 26.30 18.48
C TYR A 89 11.56 27.56 19.00
N ALA A 90 12.34 28.54 19.44
CA ALA A 90 11.81 29.81 19.93
C ALA A 90 11.62 30.85 18.81
N GLY A 91 12.41 30.78 17.73
CA GLY A 91 12.44 31.77 16.66
C GLY A 91 13.39 32.94 16.94
N PRO A 92 13.78 33.69 15.89
CA PRO A 92 14.78 34.76 16.01
C PRO A 92 14.28 35.99 16.79
N ALA A 93 12.97 36.22 16.84
CA ALA A 93 12.35 37.35 17.53
C ALA A 93 11.91 37.04 18.98
N ALA A 94 12.31 35.88 19.52
CA ALA A 94 11.89 35.45 20.86
C ALA A 94 12.51 36.33 21.97
N THR A 95 11.65 36.80 22.88
CA THR A 95 12.07 37.47 24.11
C THR A 95 12.77 36.49 25.05
N ASP A 96 13.61 37.00 25.97
CA ASP A 96 14.29 36.17 26.98
C ASP A 96 13.27 35.42 27.86
N GLU A 97 12.13 36.03 28.17
CA GLU A 97 11.04 35.38 28.90
C GLU A 97 10.49 34.16 28.16
N THR A 98 10.29 34.28 26.84
CA THR A 98 9.83 33.17 25.99
C THR A 98 10.86 32.05 25.93
N VAL A 99 12.15 32.39 25.81
CA VAL A 99 13.25 31.42 25.82
C VAL A 99 13.26 30.66 27.14
N LEU A 100 13.22 31.36 28.28
CA LEU A 100 13.21 30.74 29.61
C LEU A 100 11.98 29.84 29.82
N ALA A 101 10.80 30.27 29.38
CA ALA A 101 9.59 29.46 29.47
C ALA A 101 9.71 28.16 28.67
N ARG A 102 10.22 28.20 27.43
CA ARG A 102 10.42 27.01 26.58
C ARG A 102 11.49 26.07 27.14
N THR A 103 12.58 26.62 27.67
CA THR A 103 13.67 25.84 28.28
C THR A 103 13.15 24.90 29.37
N ARG A 104 12.17 25.33 30.19
CA ARG A 104 11.61 24.47 31.25
C ARG A 104 11.01 23.18 30.69
N THR A 105 10.19 23.27 29.64
CA THR A 105 9.57 22.09 29.00
C THR A 105 10.61 21.24 28.27
N VAL A 106 11.53 21.88 27.53
CA VAL A 106 12.58 21.17 26.78
C VAL A 106 13.53 20.41 27.71
N ARG A 107 13.85 20.98 28.88
CA ARG A 107 14.71 20.32 29.88
C ARG A 107 14.13 19.00 30.37
N THR A 108 12.81 18.92 30.58
CA THR A 108 12.14 17.67 30.98
C THR A 108 12.27 16.59 29.90
N GLU A 109 12.03 16.95 28.63
CA GLU A 109 12.18 16.00 27.51
C GLU A 109 13.64 15.54 27.34
N VAL A 110 14.61 16.46 27.38
CA VAL A 110 16.04 16.11 27.26
C VAL A 110 16.50 15.24 28.41
N ALA A 111 16.08 15.53 29.65
CA ALA A 111 16.37 14.70 30.81
C ALA A 111 15.77 13.29 30.67
N SER A 112 14.56 13.17 30.12
CA SER A 112 13.93 11.87 29.83
C SER A 112 14.72 11.08 28.79
N ARG A 113 15.21 11.73 27.73
CA ARG A 113 16.03 11.09 26.70
C ARG A 113 17.39 10.65 27.24
N LEU A 114 18.03 11.45 28.09
CA LEU A 114 19.26 11.10 28.79
C LEU A 114 19.07 9.88 29.70
N ALA A 115 17.98 9.85 30.48
CA ALA A 115 17.65 8.72 31.32
C ALA A 115 17.43 7.43 30.48
N ALA A 116 16.69 7.53 29.38
CA ALA A 116 16.48 6.40 28.46
C ALA A 116 17.79 5.91 27.83
N LEU A 117 18.66 6.83 27.42
CA LEU A 117 19.97 6.51 26.86
C LEU A 117 20.86 5.78 27.88
N ASN A 118 20.92 6.27 29.11
CA ASN A 118 21.73 5.68 30.19
C ASN A 118 21.20 4.33 30.69
N ALA A 119 19.92 4.04 30.46
CA ALA A 119 19.32 2.74 30.77
C ALA A 119 19.66 1.65 29.73
N LEU A 120 20.18 2.01 28.55
CA LEU A 120 20.54 1.05 27.52
C LEU A 120 21.85 0.35 27.89
N THR A 121 21.81 -0.97 27.97
CA THR A 121 22.97 -1.83 28.18
C THR A 121 23.13 -2.82 27.03
N THR A 122 24.31 -3.41 26.92
CA THR A 122 24.59 -4.55 26.03
C THR A 122 25.30 -5.61 26.85
N GLU A 123 24.97 -6.88 26.63
CA GLU A 123 25.61 -7.98 27.32
C GLU A 123 27.04 -8.21 26.84
N ALA A 124 27.90 -8.72 27.74
CA ALA A 124 29.25 -9.12 27.37
C ALA A 124 29.16 -10.37 26.46
N GLY A 125 29.71 -10.28 25.25
CA GLY A 125 29.64 -11.35 24.25
C GLY A 125 28.41 -11.30 23.34
N ALA A 126 27.69 -10.18 23.30
CA ALA A 126 26.59 -9.96 22.37
C ALA A 126 27.03 -10.19 20.91
N ASP A 127 26.12 -10.77 20.12
CA ASP A 127 26.36 -10.99 18.70
C ASP A 127 26.34 -9.66 17.90
N PRO A 128 26.84 -9.64 16.65
CA PRO A 128 26.89 -8.41 15.85
C PRO A 128 25.53 -7.74 15.63
N GLU A 129 24.43 -8.50 15.60
CA GLU A 129 23.08 -7.95 15.41
C GLU A 129 22.58 -7.27 16.68
N GLN A 130 22.82 -7.87 17.84
CA GLN A 130 22.54 -7.29 19.15
C GLN A 130 23.34 -6.00 19.37
N ILE A 131 24.62 -5.97 18.99
CA ILE A 131 25.45 -4.75 19.05
C ILE A 131 24.88 -3.65 18.13
N ARG A 132 24.52 -4.01 16.89
CA ARG A 132 23.87 -3.09 15.95
C ARG A 132 22.58 -2.51 16.56
N ASP A 133 21.72 -3.36 17.08
CA ASP A 133 20.41 -2.97 17.62
C ASP A 133 20.54 -2.09 18.86
N HIS A 134 21.56 -2.34 19.70
CA HIS A 134 21.91 -1.45 20.80
C HIS A 134 22.27 -0.04 20.32
N HIS A 135 23.14 0.11 19.31
CA HIS A 135 23.49 1.43 18.79
C HIS A 135 22.31 2.11 18.07
N VAL A 136 21.44 1.35 17.40
CA VAL A 136 20.19 1.87 16.85
C VAL A 136 19.28 2.40 17.97
N ALA A 137 19.16 1.68 19.08
CA ALA A 137 18.40 2.11 20.25
C ALA A 137 18.97 3.40 20.86
N ARG A 138 20.31 3.51 20.97
CA ARG A 138 20.98 4.73 21.45
C ARG A 138 20.64 5.94 20.57
N LEU A 139 20.71 5.80 19.25
CA LEU A 139 20.35 6.88 18.32
C LEU A 139 18.87 7.25 18.42
N ARG A 140 17.96 6.29 18.60
CA ARG A 140 16.53 6.56 18.82
C ARG A 140 16.25 7.24 20.17
N ALA A 141 17.04 6.96 21.21
CA ALA A 141 16.93 7.69 22.47
C ALA A 141 17.26 9.18 22.28
N VAL A 142 18.25 9.51 21.44
CA VAL A 142 18.65 10.90 21.15
C VAL A 142 17.65 11.61 20.22
N PHE A 143 17.34 11.02 19.06
CA PHE A 143 16.57 11.67 17.99
C PHE A 143 15.06 11.37 18.05
N GLY A 144 14.63 10.54 18.99
CA GLY A 144 13.24 10.10 19.18
C GLY A 144 12.93 8.77 18.49
N ALA A 145 11.88 8.09 18.97
CA ALA A 145 11.51 6.73 18.56
C ALA A 145 11.21 6.58 17.05
N ASN A 146 10.75 7.66 16.41
CA ASN A 146 10.43 7.69 14.98
C ASN A 146 11.66 7.93 14.08
N PHE A 147 12.84 8.16 14.66
CA PHE A 147 14.05 8.35 13.88
C PHE A 147 14.45 7.03 13.19
N ARG A 148 14.60 7.11 11.86
CA ARG A 148 14.99 5.97 11.03
C ARG A 148 16.50 5.91 10.89
N VAL A 149 17.12 5.08 11.73
CA VAL A 149 18.53 4.75 11.61
C VAL A 149 18.72 3.82 10.42
N LEU A 150 19.64 4.17 9.52
CA LEU A 150 20.04 3.35 8.38
C LEU A 150 21.49 2.90 8.62
N PRO A 151 21.71 1.70 9.23
CA PRO A 151 23.03 1.11 9.30
C PRO A 151 23.58 0.86 7.90
N ARG A 152 24.87 1.11 7.72
CA ARG A 152 25.56 0.75 6.49
C ARG A 152 26.09 -0.66 6.60
N PHE A 153 26.14 -1.33 5.47
CA PHE A 153 26.68 -2.67 5.35
C PHE A 153 27.34 -2.89 4.00
N THR A 154 28.26 -3.84 3.91
CA THR A 154 28.78 -4.33 2.64
C THR A 154 28.01 -5.57 2.21
N LEU A 155 27.73 -5.69 0.92
CA LEU A 155 27.16 -6.91 0.36
C LEU A 155 28.24 -7.98 0.22
N GLY A 156 27.90 -9.24 0.46
CA GLY A 156 28.82 -10.36 0.24
C GLY A 156 29.08 -10.67 -1.23
N ARG A 157 28.05 -10.52 -2.06
CA ARG A 157 28.10 -10.73 -3.51
C ARG A 157 27.67 -9.48 -4.27
N PRO A 158 28.43 -8.38 -4.16
CA PRO A 158 28.06 -7.13 -4.80
C PRO A 158 28.03 -7.26 -6.33
N ALA A 159 28.89 -8.11 -6.91
CA ALA A 159 28.99 -8.34 -8.35
C ALA A 159 27.68 -8.86 -8.97
N GLU A 160 26.91 -9.67 -8.23
CA GLU A 160 25.64 -10.23 -8.69
C GLU A 160 24.60 -9.11 -8.87
N LEU A 161 24.44 -8.27 -7.83
CA LEU A 161 23.55 -7.11 -7.88
C LEU A 161 24.02 -6.08 -8.92
N SER A 162 25.33 -5.82 -9.01
CA SER A 162 25.89 -4.92 -10.02
C SER A 162 25.58 -5.38 -11.44
N THR A 163 25.74 -6.68 -11.72
CA THR A 163 25.42 -7.27 -13.03
C THR A 163 23.92 -7.15 -13.33
N ALA A 164 23.07 -7.47 -12.35
CA ALA A 164 21.62 -7.37 -12.50
C ALA A 164 21.15 -5.94 -12.78
N LEU A 165 21.69 -4.94 -12.05
CA LEU A 165 21.37 -3.53 -12.26
C LEU A 165 21.88 -3.01 -13.61
N ALA A 166 23.04 -3.49 -14.07
CA ALA A 166 23.55 -3.17 -15.41
C ALA A 166 22.66 -3.76 -16.52
N GLY A 167 22.10 -4.95 -16.29
CA GLY A 167 21.14 -5.61 -17.18
C GLY A 167 19.70 -5.09 -17.10
N SER A 168 19.42 -4.05 -16.32
CA SER A 168 18.05 -3.60 -16.02
C SER A 168 17.18 -3.32 -17.26
N THR A 169 17.73 -2.71 -18.31
CA THR A 169 16.99 -2.44 -19.55
C THR A 169 16.70 -3.71 -20.34
N ALA A 170 17.62 -4.69 -20.31
CA ALA A 170 17.49 -5.94 -21.05
C ALA A 170 16.32 -6.77 -20.51
N VAL A 171 16.26 -6.97 -19.19
CA VAL A 171 15.17 -7.74 -18.55
C VAL A 171 13.81 -7.07 -18.71
N GLN A 172 13.76 -5.74 -18.89
CA GLN A 172 12.54 -4.99 -19.22
C GLN A 172 12.14 -5.09 -20.70
N GLY A 173 12.81 -5.93 -21.50
CA GLY A 173 12.52 -6.10 -22.93
C GLY A 173 12.95 -4.91 -23.78
N GLY A 174 14.04 -4.22 -23.39
CA GLY A 174 14.57 -3.05 -24.08
C GLY A 174 13.89 -1.73 -23.71
N ASN A 175 12.77 -1.75 -22.98
CA ASN A 175 12.10 -0.54 -22.49
C ASN A 175 12.51 -0.21 -21.06
N ARG A 176 13.49 0.70 -20.89
CA ARG A 176 13.94 1.17 -19.57
C ARG A 176 12.87 1.87 -18.70
N HIS A 177 11.72 2.20 -19.29
CA HIS A 177 10.62 2.90 -18.62
C HIS A 177 9.49 1.98 -18.17
N ALA A 178 9.54 0.67 -18.50
CA ALA A 178 8.49 -0.28 -18.11
C ALA A 178 8.31 -0.35 -16.59
N VAL A 179 9.39 -0.16 -15.82
CA VAL A 179 9.36 -0.04 -14.35
C VAL A 179 8.56 1.16 -13.84
N VAL A 180 8.48 2.25 -14.61
CA VAL A 180 7.70 3.44 -14.23
C VAL A 180 6.21 3.15 -14.35
N ASP A 181 5.79 2.51 -15.45
CA ASP A 181 4.41 2.09 -15.67
C ASP A 181 3.98 1.09 -14.60
N TRP A 182 4.83 0.07 -14.34
CA TRP A 182 4.60 -0.88 -13.26
C TRP A 182 4.48 -0.22 -11.88
N LEU A 183 5.32 0.77 -11.57
CA LEU A 183 5.26 1.48 -10.28
C LEU A 183 3.93 2.23 -10.13
N ALA A 184 3.46 2.86 -11.22
CA ALA A 184 2.18 3.57 -11.23
C ALA A 184 0.99 2.63 -11.03
N ASP A 185 1.01 1.45 -11.65
CA ASP A 185 -0.02 0.43 -11.47
C ASP A 185 0.01 -0.17 -10.05
N ALA A 186 1.20 -0.53 -9.56
CA ALA A 186 1.38 -1.05 -8.22
C ALA A 186 0.97 -0.03 -7.14
N ALA A 187 1.19 1.28 -7.37
CA ALA A 187 0.76 2.35 -6.47
C ALA A 187 -0.77 2.40 -6.26
N LEU A 188 -1.59 1.85 -7.17
CA LEU A 188 -3.04 1.81 -7.01
C LEU A 188 -3.49 0.80 -5.94
N VAL A 189 -2.69 -0.25 -5.70
CA VAL A 189 -3.05 -1.37 -4.83
C VAL A 189 -2.11 -1.56 -3.65
N ARG A 190 -0.95 -0.88 -3.66
CA ARG A 190 0.08 -0.97 -2.63
C ARG A 190 0.33 0.42 -2.00
N PRO A 191 -0.10 0.65 -0.76
CA PRO A 191 0.11 1.93 -0.09
C PRO A 191 1.58 2.33 0.07
N GLY A 192 2.51 1.37 0.23
CA GLY A 192 3.95 1.64 0.29
C GLY A 192 4.44 2.24 -1.02
N VAL A 193 4.16 1.56 -2.13
CA VAL A 193 4.49 2.02 -3.48
C VAL A 193 3.85 3.38 -3.79
N GLN A 194 2.59 3.60 -3.40
CA GLN A 194 1.89 4.88 -3.57
C GLN A 194 2.62 6.06 -2.92
N ARG A 195 3.16 5.86 -1.70
CA ARG A 195 3.91 6.90 -0.99
C ARG A 195 5.21 7.25 -1.71
N LEU A 196 5.92 6.25 -2.26
CA LEU A 196 7.11 6.49 -3.06
C LEU A 196 6.76 7.23 -4.36
N ASP A 197 5.76 6.76 -5.11
CA ASP A 197 5.31 7.41 -6.35
C ASP A 197 4.91 8.88 -6.10
N THR A 198 4.17 9.16 -5.02
CA THR A 198 3.82 10.54 -4.62
C THR A 198 5.06 11.41 -4.40
N VAL A 199 6.04 10.93 -3.62
CA VAL A 199 7.29 11.67 -3.35
C VAL A 199 8.10 11.87 -4.63
N ARG A 200 8.14 10.88 -5.53
CA ARG A 200 8.83 10.99 -6.83
C ARG A 200 8.16 12.01 -7.73
N ARG A 201 6.83 12.03 -7.81
CA ARG A 201 6.07 13.04 -8.57
C ARG A 201 6.31 14.45 -8.04
N TYR A 202 6.30 14.64 -6.71
CA TYR A 202 6.65 15.92 -6.11
C TYR A 202 8.09 16.32 -6.43
N THR A 203 9.04 15.40 -6.31
CA THR A 203 10.43 15.64 -6.73
C THR A 203 10.50 16.07 -8.20
N GLY A 204 9.77 15.42 -9.10
CA GLY A 204 9.71 15.80 -10.52
C GLY A 204 9.14 17.20 -10.76
N ALA A 205 8.22 17.67 -9.92
CA ALA A 205 7.65 19.01 -10.02
C ALA A 205 8.61 20.09 -9.47
N VAL A 206 9.27 19.85 -8.33
CA VAL A 206 10.07 20.89 -7.66
C VAL A 206 11.58 20.82 -7.96
N ARG A 207 12.09 19.64 -8.29
CA ARG A 207 13.52 19.32 -8.51
C ARG A 207 13.67 18.21 -9.55
N PRO A 208 13.28 18.43 -10.82
CA PRO A 208 13.31 17.41 -11.86
C PRO A 208 14.70 16.78 -12.05
N GLU A 209 15.78 17.53 -11.79
CA GLU A 209 17.17 17.06 -11.85
C GLU A 209 17.54 16.05 -10.76
N GLN A 210 16.75 15.97 -9.69
CA GLN A 210 16.95 15.03 -8.58
C GLN A 210 16.14 13.74 -8.76
N VAL A 211 15.27 13.65 -9.78
CA VAL A 211 14.53 12.42 -10.06
C VAL A 211 15.49 11.39 -10.62
N ALA A 212 15.81 10.38 -9.81
CA ALA A 212 16.66 9.28 -10.24
C ALA A 212 15.96 8.43 -11.32
N THR A 213 16.76 7.72 -12.11
CA THR A 213 16.22 6.69 -13.01
C THR A 213 16.00 5.42 -12.20
N LEU A 214 14.78 4.88 -12.23
CA LEU A 214 14.47 3.59 -11.62
C LEU A 214 15.24 2.49 -12.34
N ARG A 215 15.86 1.60 -11.57
CA ARG A 215 16.50 0.39 -12.07
C ARG A 215 15.86 -0.84 -11.46
N VAL A 216 15.86 -1.91 -12.22
CA VAL A 216 15.37 -3.22 -11.82
C VAL A 216 16.58 -4.15 -11.72
N ALA A 217 16.69 -4.88 -10.61
CA ALA A 217 17.54 -6.04 -10.48
C ALA A 217 16.67 -7.28 -10.29
N GLN A 218 16.91 -8.32 -11.10
CA GLN A 218 16.30 -9.63 -10.93
C GLN A 218 17.42 -10.63 -10.64
N LEU A 219 17.34 -11.30 -9.50
CA LEU A 219 18.37 -12.21 -8.99
C LEU A 219 17.83 -13.65 -8.88
N PRO A 220 18.60 -14.67 -9.30
CA PRO A 220 19.87 -14.55 -10.02
C PRO A 220 19.68 -13.93 -11.42
N TYR A 221 20.67 -13.15 -11.87
CA TYR A 221 20.60 -12.50 -13.18
C TYR A 221 20.82 -13.49 -14.31
N GLN A 222 19.92 -13.50 -15.29
CA GLN A 222 20.04 -14.24 -16.54
C GLN A 222 19.73 -13.28 -17.70
N SER A 223 20.59 -13.24 -18.71
CA SER A 223 20.53 -12.22 -19.78
C SER A 223 19.34 -12.36 -20.72
N ASP A 224 18.78 -13.57 -20.79
CA ASP A 224 17.59 -13.94 -21.57
C ASP A 224 16.29 -13.90 -20.74
N ASP A 225 16.39 -13.54 -19.45
CA ASP A 225 15.23 -13.47 -18.56
C ASP A 225 14.37 -12.25 -18.83
N ARG A 226 13.07 -12.42 -18.63
CA ARG A 226 12.10 -11.31 -18.61
C ARG A 226 11.91 -10.91 -17.15
N TRP A 227 11.86 -9.60 -16.87
CA TRP A 227 11.47 -9.13 -15.55
C TRP A 227 10.06 -9.65 -15.21
N LEU A 228 9.94 -10.40 -14.11
CA LEU A 228 8.72 -11.14 -13.78
C LEU A 228 7.51 -10.26 -13.46
N ALA A 229 7.73 -8.99 -13.18
CA ALA A 229 6.65 -8.03 -13.01
C ALA A 229 5.99 -7.61 -14.34
N LEU A 230 6.58 -7.98 -15.48
CA LEU A 230 6.01 -7.78 -16.80
C LEU A 230 5.34 -9.07 -17.29
N LYS A 231 4.52 -8.95 -18.32
CA LYS A 231 3.98 -10.11 -19.04
C LYS A 231 5.13 -11.03 -19.45
N LEU A 232 5.03 -12.30 -19.07
CA LEU A 232 5.98 -13.33 -19.44
C LEU A 232 6.09 -13.44 -20.96
N ALA A 233 7.33 -13.54 -21.43
CA ALA A 233 7.65 -13.75 -22.83
C ALA A 233 8.56 -14.97 -22.92
N GLY A 234 7.99 -16.13 -23.26
CA GLY A 234 8.74 -17.39 -23.36
C GLY A 234 8.56 -18.29 -22.14
N LYS A 235 9.61 -19.06 -21.83
CA LYS A 235 9.56 -20.12 -20.81
C LYS A 235 9.50 -19.52 -19.40
N ARG A 236 8.67 -20.12 -18.54
CA ARG A 236 8.63 -19.83 -17.11
C ARG A 236 10.01 -20.05 -16.47
N PRO A 237 10.45 -19.21 -15.52
CA PRO A 237 11.66 -19.47 -14.75
C PRO A 237 11.57 -20.80 -14.00
N ASP A 238 12.65 -21.58 -14.07
CA ASP A 238 12.74 -22.87 -13.36
C ASP A 238 13.02 -22.70 -11.85
N THR A 239 13.33 -21.49 -11.40
CA THR A 239 13.64 -21.15 -10.00
C THR A 239 13.02 -19.82 -9.59
N SER A 240 12.82 -19.61 -8.29
CA SER A 240 12.36 -18.34 -7.74
C SER A 240 13.30 -17.19 -8.10
N ARG A 241 12.77 -15.97 -8.15
CA ARG A 241 13.55 -14.75 -8.36
C ARG A 241 13.35 -13.79 -7.19
N LEU A 242 14.40 -13.11 -6.79
CA LEU A 242 14.29 -11.85 -6.06
C LEU A 242 14.20 -10.73 -7.10
N SER A 243 13.14 -9.93 -7.05
CA SER A 243 13.00 -8.74 -7.89
C SER A 243 13.08 -7.48 -7.03
N VAL A 244 14.02 -6.61 -7.35
CA VAL A 244 14.27 -5.36 -6.62
C VAL A 244 14.13 -4.18 -7.57
N VAL A 245 13.24 -3.25 -7.25
CA VAL A 245 13.18 -1.95 -7.89
C VAL A 245 13.94 -0.93 -7.04
N VAL A 246 14.95 -0.30 -7.64
CA VAL A 246 15.90 0.58 -6.97
C VAL A 246 15.69 2.01 -7.44
N ASP A 247 15.36 2.88 -6.48
CA ASP A 247 15.40 4.33 -6.63
C ASP A 247 16.63 4.86 -5.88
N ALA A 248 17.74 5.04 -6.59
CA ALA A 248 19.03 5.40 -6.00
C ALA A 248 19.72 6.54 -6.77
N PRO A 249 20.59 7.33 -6.11
CA PRO A 249 21.37 8.37 -6.78
C PRO A 249 22.17 7.84 -7.98
N ALA A 250 22.43 8.73 -8.94
CA ALA A 250 23.36 8.43 -10.02
C ALA A 250 24.73 8.02 -9.44
N GLY A 251 25.32 6.96 -9.99
CA GLY A 251 26.60 6.43 -9.49
C GLY A 251 26.51 5.50 -8.29
N PHE A 252 25.31 5.07 -7.85
CA PHE A 252 25.20 4.01 -6.85
C PHE A 252 25.93 2.73 -7.30
N ASP A 253 26.89 2.31 -6.47
CA ASP A 253 27.75 1.14 -6.66
C ASP A 253 27.53 0.13 -5.51
N PRO A 254 26.96 -1.06 -5.80
CA PRO A 254 26.77 -2.14 -4.83
C PRO A 254 28.07 -2.67 -4.19
N ALA A 255 29.24 -2.44 -4.80
CA ALA A 255 30.52 -2.87 -4.24
C ALA A 255 30.97 -2.03 -3.04
N MET A 256 30.38 -0.86 -2.84
CA MET A 256 30.65 0.02 -1.71
C MET A 256 29.72 -0.28 -0.52
N GLN A 257 29.91 0.42 0.59
CA GLN A 257 28.95 0.37 1.69
C GLN A 257 27.58 0.89 1.24
N VAL A 258 26.54 0.09 1.48
CA VAL A 258 25.16 0.40 1.13
C VAL A 258 24.32 0.63 2.38
N CYS A 259 23.34 1.52 2.27
CA CYS A 259 22.23 1.64 3.20
C CYS A 259 21.02 2.16 2.43
N GLY A 260 19.82 1.83 2.88
CA GLY A 260 18.61 2.26 2.18
C GLY A 260 17.35 2.02 2.99
N LEU A 261 16.22 2.27 2.34
CA LEU A 261 14.89 2.03 2.88
C LEU A 261 14.20 0.98 2.01
N VAL A 262 13.53 0.03 2.65
CA VAL A 262 12.53 -0.81 2.00
C VAL A 262 11.19 -0.12 2.19
N VAL A 263 10.63 0.35 1.08
CA VAL A 263 9.35 1.06 1.07
C VAL A 263 8.18 0.07 1.11
N ASP A 264 8.32 -1.02 0.40
CA ASP A 264 7.31 -2.06 0.28
C ASP A 264 7.98 -3.38 -0.10
N GLU A 265 7.40 -4.49 0.33
CA GLU A 265 7.87 -5.86 0.05
C GLU A 265 6.68 -6.83 -0.01
N TRP A 266 6.75 -7.79 -0.92
CA TRP A 266 5.80 -8.88 -1.00
C TRP A 266 6.38 -10.07 -1.74
N VAL A 267 5.76 -11.23 -1.51
CA VAL A 267 6.00 -12.45 -2.26
C VAL A 267 4.86 -12.62 -3.25
N GLU A 268 5.20 -12.86 -4.51
CA GLU A 268 4.23 -13.18 -5.55
C GLU A 268 4.40 -14.64 -5.96
N VAL A 269 3.27 -15.37 -6.00
CA VAL A 269 3.25 -16.74 -6.48
C VAL A 269 2.93 -16.71 -7.95
N LEU A 270 3.89 -17.16 -8.78
CA LEU A 270 3.63 -17.37 -10.19
C LEU A 270 2.75 -18.62 -10.33
N PRO A 271 1.49 -18.52 -10.81
CA PRO A 271 0.63 -19.69 -10.97
C PRO A 271 1.18 -20.64 -12.03
N ASP A 272 0.76 -21.90 -11.97
CA ASP A 272 1.10 -22.87 -13.02
C ASP A 272 0.40 -22.51 -14.33
N GLU A 273 1.05 -22.81 -15.46
CA GLU A 273 0.52 -22.59 -16.80
C GLU A 273 -0.81 -23.33 -17.01
N VAL A 274 -0.93 -24.51 -16.38
CA VAL A 274 -2.14 -25.31 -16.34
C VAL A 274 -2.48 -25.60 -14.87
N GLN A 275 -3.67 -25.19 -14.46
CA GLN A 275 -4.22 -25.44 -13.14
C GLN A 275 -5.55 -26.19 -13.29
N THR A 276 -5.71 -27.29 -12.57
CA THR A 276 -7.01 -27.95 -12.45
C THR A 276 -7.88 -27.13 -11.50
N THR A 277 -8.71 -26.24 -12.05
CA THR A 277 -9.63 -25.40 -11.29
C THR A 277 -11.07 -25.89 -11.40
N GLY A 278 -11.89 -25.62 -10.38
CA GLY A 278 -13.32 -25.87 -10.38
C GLY A 278 -14.08 -24.56 -10.58
N LEU A 279 -14.87 -24.46 -11.65
CA LEU A 279 -15.79 -23.35 -11.86
C LEU A 279 -17.16 -23.75 -11.28
N ALA A 280 -17.54 -23.16 -10.15
CA ALA A 280 -18.90 -23.23 -9.64
C ALA A 280 -19.65 -21.98 -10.11
N PHE A 281 -20.55 -22.15 -11.07
CA PHE A 281 -21.50 -21.11 -11.45
C PHE A 281 -22.79 -21.34 -10.65
N HIS A 282 -23.28 -20.28 -10.00
CA HIS A 282 -24.65 -20.25 -9.54
C HIS A 282 -25.54 -19.95 -10.76
N ALA A 283 -25.86 -21.00 -11.52
CA ALA A 283 -26.91 -20.91 -12.53
C ALA A 283 -28.25 -20.87 -11.78
N GLU A 284 -28.81 -19.67 -11.62
CA GLU A 284 -30.25 -19.58 -11.32
C GLU A 284 -31.00 -20.14 -12.53
N SER A 285 -31.40 -21.41 -12.45
CA SER A 285 -32.55 -21.88 -13.21
C SER A 285 -33.73 -20.96 -12.85
N PRO A 286 -34.56 -20.50 -13.81
CA PRO A 286 -35.68 -19.63 -13.48
C PRO A 286 -36.51 -20.26 -12.36
N GLY A 287 -36.59 -19.63 -11.19
CA GLY A 287 -37.38 -20.08 -10.04
C GLY A 287 -38.90 -20.05 -10.25
N GLN A 288 -39.35 -19.99 -11.51
CA GLN A 288 -40.73 -19.78 -11.95
C GLN A 288 -41.18 -20.87 -12.94
N ALA A 289 -40.69 -22.10 -12.80
CA ALA A 289 -41.45 -23.25 -13.31
C ALA A 289 -42.47 -23.63 -12.23
N ALA A 290 -43.76 -23.32 -12.45
CA ALA A 290 -44.83 -23.73 -11.53
C ALA A 290 -44.77 -25.26 -11.35
N PRO A 291 -44.47 -25.82 -10.15
CA PRO A 291 -44.11 -27.23 -10.02
C PRO A 291 -45.25 -28.22 -10.32
N GLN A 292 -46.50 -27.74 -10.43
CA GLN A 292 -47.70 -28.52 -10.71
C GLN A 292 -48.77 -27.56 -11.29
N ALA A 293 -49.15 -27.67 -12.56
CA ALA A 293 -50.33 -26.98 -13.08
C ALA A 293 -51.53 -27.94 -13.01
N ILE A 294 -52.60 -27.55 -12.30
CA ILE A 294 -53.84 -28.32 -12.20
C ILE A 294 -54.90 -27.62 -13.04
N LEU A 295 -55.49 -28.33 -14.01
CA LEU A 295 -56.68 -27.87 -14.70
C LEU A 295 -57.92 -28.25 -13.89
N LEU A 296 -58.53 -27.26 -13.24
CA LEU A 296 -59.83 -27.43 -12.59
C LEU A 296 -60.94 -27.01 -13.55
N ALA A 297 -61.61 -27.97 -14.17
CA ALA A 297 -62.82 -27.72 -14.93
C ALA A 297 -64.00 -27.53 -13.96
N VAL A 298 -64.88 -26.54 -14.21
CA VAL A 298 -66.16 -26.32 -13.51
C VAL A 298 -67.31 -26.33 -14.54
N PRO A 299 -68.47 -26.97 -14.29
CA PRO A 299 -69.55 -27.02 -15.27
C PRO A 299 -70.03 -25.61 -15.61
N ALA A 300 -70.20 -25.33 -16.91
CA ALA A 300 -70.75 -24.05 -17.35
C ALA A 300 -72.23 -23.92 -16.96
N ASP A 301 -72.71 -22.67 -16.85
CA ASP A 301 -74.13 -22.31 -16.76
C ASP A 301 -74.93 -23.03 -15.66
N ASN A 302 -74.29 -23.30 -14.51
CA ASN A 302 -74.87 -24.02 -13.37
C ASN A 302 -75.41 -25.42 -13.72
N ALA A 303 -74.87 -26.08 -14.75
CA ALA A 303 -75.29 -27.43 -15.12
C ALA A 303 -75.11 -28.40 -13.93
N PRO A 304 -76.11 -29.25 -13.62
CA PRO A 304 -76.08 -30.11 -12.44
C PRO A 304 -75.06 -31.25 -12.54
N THR A 305 -74.66 -31.63 -13.76
CA THR A 305 -73.67 -32.66 -14.03
C THR A 305 -72.82 -32.33 -15.25
N TRP A 306 -71.65 -32.95 -15.33
CA TRP A 306 -70.78 -32.89 -16.49
C TRP A 306 -71.32 -33.72 -17.65
N THR A 307 -71.22 -33.17 -18.86
CA THR A 307 -71.31 -33.95 -20.10
C THR A 307 -69.92 -34.15 -20.68
N ARG A 308 -69.73 -35.23 -21.43
CA ARG A 308 -68.45 -35.56 -22.08
C ARG A 308 -68.01 -34.43 -23.02
N ASP A 309 -68.91 -33.98 -23.88
CA ASP A 309 -68.62 -32.96 -24.88
C ASP A 309 -68.25 -31.61 -24.24
N ALA A 310 -68.86 -31.26 -23.11
CA ALA A 310 -68.51 -30.03 -22.39
C ALA A 310 -67.10 -30.10 -21.80
N LEU A 311 -66.72 -31.23 -21.20
CA LEU A 311 -65.39 -31.42 -20.64
C LEU A 311 -64.31 -31.41 -21.74
N GLU A 312 -64.59 -32.07 -22.87
CA GLU A 312 -63.69 -32.08 -24.03
C GLU A 312 -63.47 -30.67 -24.58
N ARG A 313 -64.55 -29.89 -24.73
CA ARG A 313 -64.46 -28.49 -25.16
C ARG A 313 -63.66 -27.62 -24.20
N THR A 314 -63.87 -27.76 -22.88
CA THR A 314 -63.09 -27.01 -21.88
C THR A 314 -61.59 -27.32 -21.97
N LEU A 315 -61.23 -28.58 -22.21
CA LEU A 315 -59.84 -28.98 -22.39
C LEU A 315 -59.23 -28.36 -23.65
N VAL A 316 -59.94 -28.46 -24.79
CA VAL A 316 -59.47 -27.90 -26.07
C VAL A 316 -59.31 -26.39 -25.97
N GLU A 317 -60.30 -25.68 -25.43
CA GLU A 317 -60.24 -24.23 -25.23
C GLU A 317 -59.09 -23.84 -24.28
N THR A 318 -58.86 -24.62 -23.21
CA THR A 318 -57.74 -24.36 -22.30
C THR A 318 -56.39 -24.49 -23.01
N LEU A 319 -56.24 -25.51 -23.87
CA LEU A 319 -55.03 -25.72 -24.65
C LEU A 319 -54.84 -24.64 -25.72
N GLU A 320 -55.91 -24.17 -26.36
CA GLU A 320 -55.87 -23.06 -27.32
C GLU A 320 -55.48 -21.73 -26.65
N LEU A 321 -55.96 -21.49 -25.42
CA LEU A 321 -55.62 -20.30 -24.63
C LEU A 321 -54.25 -20.38 -23.95
N ALA A 322 -53.66 -21.57 -23.79
CA ALA A 322 -52.39 -21.73 -23.08
C ALA A 322 -51.22 -20.94 -23.73
N PRO A 323 -51.03 -20.95 -25.07
CA PRO A 323 -50.03 -20.10 -25.72
C PRO A 323 -50.28 -18.60 -25.52
N MET A 324 -51.54 -18.15 -25.51
CA MET A 324 -51.87 -16.74 -25.30
C MET A 324 -51.51 -16.27 -23.89
N ARG A 325 -51.60 -17.14 -22.88
CA ARG A 325 -51.17 -16.84 -21.50
C ARG A 325 -49.66 -16.82 -21.32
N ALA A 326 -48.90 -17.37 -22.28
CA ALA A 326 -47.45 -17.36 -22.29
C ALA A 326 -46.86 -16.16 -23.04
N VAL A 327 -47.71 -15.26 -23.56
CA VAL A 327 -47.28 -14.01 -24.18
C VAL A 327 -46.74 -13.07 -23.10
N ASP A 328 -45.47 -12.70 -23.22
CA ASP A 328 -44.82 -11.71 -22.36
C ASP A 328 -44.71 -10.33 -23.05
N VAL A 329 -44.29 -9.31 -22.29
CA VAL A 329 -44.15 -7.94 -22.79
C VAL A 329 -43.15 -7.84 -23.94
N ALA A 330 -42.09 -8.65 -23.92
CA ALA A 330 -41.08 -8.68 -24.98
C ALA A 330 -41.64 -9.25 -26.29
N THR A 331 -42.58 -10.18 -26.21
CA THR A 331 -43.26 -10.79 -27.35
C THR A 331 -44.24 -9.83 -28.05
N LEU A 332 -44.65 -8.74 -27.37
CA LEU A 332 -45.60 -7.74 -27.88
C LEU A 332 -44.96 -6.55 -28.62
N GLY A 333 -43.63 -6.53 -28.76
CA GLY A 333 -42.91 -5.49 -29.51
C GLY A 333 -43.20 -4.07 -29.03
N GLU A 334 -43.37 -3.12 -29.96
CA GLU A 334 -43.65 -1.71 -29.66
C GLU A 334 -44.96 -1.48 -28.89
N VAL A 335 -45.88 -2.46 -28.87
CA VAL A 335 -47.16 -2.35 -28.16
C VAL A 335 -47.05 -2.82 -26.70
N GLY A 336 -46.00 -3.60 -26.38
CA GLY A 336 -45.73 -4.09 -25.02
C GLY A 336 -45.52 -2.98 -24.00
N GLN A 337 -45.00 -1.82 -24.43
CA GLN A 337 -44.83 -0.64 -23.56
C GLN A 337 -46.17 -0.05 -23.04
N PHE A 338 -47.31 -0.44 -23.64
CA PHE A 338 -48.63 0.05 -23.28
C PHE A 338 -49.45 -0.96 -22.44
N LEU A 339 -48.92 -2.15 -22.11
CA LEU A 339 -49.62 -3.21 -21.37
C LEU A 339 -48.73 -3.97 -20.38
N PRO A 340 -49.24 -4.35 -19.17
CA PRO A 340 -50.47 -3.89 -18.54
C PRO A 340 -50.25 -2.53 -17.85
N ALA A 341 -51.30 -1.69 -17.85
CA ALA A 341 -51.37 -0.38 -17.21
C ALA A 341 -51.25 -0.38 -15.65
N LEU A 342 -50.56 -1.38 -15.07
CA LEU A 342 -50.34 -1.59 -13.64
C LEU A 342 -48.84 -1.65 -13.26
N TYR A 343 -47.91 -1.52 -14.21
CA TYR A 343 -46.51 -1.28 -13.87
C TYR A 343 -46.31 0.21 -13.57
N PHE A 344 -46.38 0.56 -12.28
CA PHE A 344 -45.96 1.89 -11.84
C PHE A 344 -44.43 1.94 -11.83
N PRO A 345 -43.81 3.02 -12.34
CA PRO A 345 -42.37 3.22 -12.22
C PRO A 345 -42.03 3.30 -10.72
N MET A 346 -41.32 2.28 -10.23
CA MET A 346 -40.78 2.25 -8.88
C MET A 346 -39.32 2.71 -8.97
N ASN A 347 -39.03 3.87 -8.38
CA ASN A 347 -37.69 4.45 -8.40
C ASN A 347 -37.18 4.55 -6.96
N VAL A 348 -36.37 3.57 -6.55
CA VAL A 348 -35.87 3.46 -5.19
C VAL A 348 -34.78 4.51 -4.88
N ASP A 349 -34.11 5.02 -5.91
CA ASP A 349 -32.95 5.93 -5.80
C ASP A 349 -33.28 7.40 -6.12
N GLY A 350 -34.52 7.73 -6.49
CA GLY A 350 -35.00 9.12 -6.64
C GLY A 350 -34.52 9.89 -7.87
N ALA A 351 -33.84 9.25 -8.83
CA ALA A 351 -33.27 9.91 -10.01
C ALA A 351 -34.27 10.36 -11.12
N THR A 352 -35.47 9.78 -11.20
CA THR A 352 -36.55 10.11 -12.16
C THR A 352 -37.93 10.17 -11.47
N GLY A 353 -38.94 10.70 -12.16
CA GLY A 353 -40.31 10.77 -11.63
C GLY A 353 -40.93 9.40 -11.37
N ALA A 354 -41.43 9.18 -10.16
CA ALA A 354 -42.14 7.96 -9.74
C ALA A 354 -43.49 8.30 -9.08
N THR A 355 -44.41 7.33 -9.06
CA THR A 355 -45.74 7.52 -8.48
C THR A 355 -45.71 7.19 -6.98
N ASP A 356 -45.94 8.19 -6.11
CA ASP A 356 -45.97 8.05 -4.65
C ASP A 356 -47.42 7.98 -4.14
N PHE A 357 -47.86 6.78 -3.75
CA PHE A 357 -49.21 6.54 -3.26
C PHE A 357 -49.45 6.94 -1.80
N THR A 358 -48.40 7.30 -1.05
CA THR A 358 -48.52 7.67 0.37
C THR A 358 -49.11 9.07 0.59
N ARG A 359 -49.14 9.90 -0.45
CA ARG A 359 -49.68 11.27 -0.40
C ARG A 359 -51.16 11.38 -0.74
N THR A 360 -51.80 10.30 -1.21
CA THR A 360 -53.20 10.29 -1.67
C THR A 360 -54.20 9.76 -0.66
N VAL A 361 -53.79 9.40 0.55
CA VAL A 361 -54.72 9.02 1.64
C VAL A 361 -54.68 10.10 2.72
N SER A 362 -55.67 10.99 2.73
CA SER A 362 -56.00 11.76 3.93
C SER A 362 -56.49 10.79 5.00
N ALA A 363 -55.86 10.81 6.17
CA ALA A 363 -56.24 10.00 7.32
C ALA A 363 -57.74 10.12 7.61
N GLY A 364 -58.42 8.98 7.62
CA GLY A 364 -59.69 8.79 8.32
C GLY A 364 -59.41 8.16 9.67
#